data_AF-A0AAJ1RXT8-F1
#
_entry.id   AF-A0AAJ1RXT8-F1
#
_cell.length_a   1.000
_cell.length_b   1.000
_cell.length_c   1.000
_cell.angle_alpha   90.00
_cell.angle_beta   90.00
_cell.angle_gamma   90.00
#
_symmetry.space_group_name_H-M   'P 1'
#
loop_
_entity.id
_entity.type
_entity.pdbx_description
1 polymer ?
#
loop_
_entity_poly.entity_id
_entity_poly.type
_entity_poly.pdbx_seq_one_letter_code
_entity_poly.pdbx_strand_id
1 'polypeptide(L)'
;YEAGADVIHGTALGAGERAGNAPLDQTLVNLSLMGVISNDLTSLNEYMRKAHEYVEVALPHNYPVFGEDAFETGTGVHASAVIKAMKKGDSWLADRVYSGVPAGDFGLQQVIRIGHMSGRSNVLHWLERNGYDADDGLVAHMFEIAKSQRRMMTDDEVHSAIAEYRGSNS
;
A
#
# COMPACT_ATOMS: atom_id res chain seq x y z
N TYR A 1 -4.75 -3.53 -28.29
CA TYR A 1 -3.56 -4.09 -28.97
C TYR A 1 -3.91 -5.38 -29.73
N GLU A 2 -4.77 -6.26 -29.20
CA GLU A 2 -5.12 -7.55 -29.83
C GLU A 2 -5.65 -7.47 -31.28
N ALA A 3 -6.21 -6.32 -31.68
CA ALA A 3 -6.66 -6.07 -33.05
C ALA A 3 -5.61 -5.41 -33.97
N GLY A 4 -4.32 -5.42 -33.58
CA GLY A 4 -3.21 -4.90 -34.41
C GLY A 4 -2.92 -3.39 -34.25
N ALA A 5 -3.26 -2.79 -33.11
CA ALA A 5 -2.91 -1.40 -32.83
C ALA A 5 -1.48 -1.29 -32.28
N ASP A 6 -0.62 -0.53 -32.95
CA ASP A 6 0.80 -0.32 -32.58
C ASP A 6 1.02 0.86 -31.61
N VAL A 7 0.05 1.77 -31.52
CA VAL A 7 0.15 2.99 -30.71
C VAL A 7 -1.11 3.17 -29.87
N ILE A 8 -0.93 3.48 -28.59
CA ILE A 8 -2.01 3.84 -27.67
C ILE A 8 -1.74 5.26 -27.17
N HIS A 9 -2.70 6.16 -27.35
CA HIS A 9 -2.67 7.49 -26.75
C HIS A 9 -3.46 7.47 -25.44
N GLY A 10 -2.90 8.10 -24.41
CA GLY A 10 -3.52 8.22 -23.10
C GLY A 10 -2.95 9.41 -22.35
N THR A 11 -3.50 9.66 -21.17
CA THR A 11 -3.09 10.76 -20.28
C THR A 11 -2.95 10.24 -18.85
N ALA A 12 -2.17 10.93 -18.02
CA ALA A 12 -2.13 10.64 -16.59
C ALA A 12 -3.54 10.73 -16.00
N LEU A 13 -3.93 9.76 -15.16
CA LEU A 13 -5.24 9.71 -14.50
C LEU A 13 -6.45 9.70 -15.46
N GLY A 14 -6.22 9.54 -16.76
CA GLY A 14 -7.24 9.71 -17.79
C GLY A 14 -7.70 11.17 -17.96
N ALA A 15 -6.93 12.17 -17.53
CA ALA A 15 -7.29 13.58 -17.69
C ALA A 15 -7.62 13.95 -19.15
N GLY A 16 -8.66 14.75 -19.36
CA GLY A 16 -9.12 15.15 -20.69
C GLY A 16 -10.53 15.73 -20.67
N GLU A 17 -11.07 16.05 -21.85
CA GLU A 17 -12.42 16.59 -21.98
C GLU A 17 -13.51 15.57 -21.56
N ARG A 18 -14.58 16.05 -20.93
CA ARG A 18 -15.73 15.24 -20.48
C ARG A 18 -15.34 14.14 -19.48
N ALA A 19 -15.37 12.88 -19.92
CA ALA A 19 -15.03 11.71 -19.13
C ALA A 19 -13.54 11.35 -19.20
N GLY A 20 -12.74 12.10 -19.97
CA GLY A 20 -11.30 11.91 -20.05
C GLY A 20 -10.82 11.06 -21.23
N ASN A 21 -9.52 10.77 -21.22
CA ASN A 21 -8.84 9.86 -22.15
C ASN A 21 -8.54 8.53 -21.45
N ALA A 22 -7.97 7.58 -22.20
CA ALA A 22 -7.44 6.35 -21.60
C ALA A 22 -6.40 6.70 -20.51
N PRO A 23 -6.58 6.21 -19.25
CA PRO A 23 -5.59 6.40 -18.21
C PRO A 23 -4.32 5.64 -18.56
N LEU A 24 -3.24 6.38 -18.80
CA LEU A 24 -1.97 5.81 -19.27
C LEU A 24 -1.35 4.89 -18.21
N ASP A 25 -1.46 5.27 -16.94
CA ASP A 25 -0.99 4.49 -15.80
C ASP A 25 -1.65 3.11 -15.72
N GLN A 26 -2.98 3.03 -15.76
CA GLN A 26 -3.70 1.75 -15.79
C GLN A 26 -3.43 0.95 -17.06
N THR A 27 -3.26 1.65 -18.19
CA THR A 27 -2.92 1.00 -19.45
C THR A 27 -1.56 0.30 -19.34
N LEU A 28 -0.54 0.99 -18.80
CA LEU A 28 0.80 0.42 -18.59
C LEU A 28 0.79 -0.74 -17.60
N VAL A 29 0.08 -0.61 -16.47
CA VAL A 29 -0.10 -1.70 -15.50
C VAL A 29 -0.68 -2.94 -16.18
N ASN A 30 -1.80 -2.80 -16.89
CA ASN A 30 -2.46 -3.94 -17.52
C ASN A 30 -1.61 -4.58 -18.62
N LEU A 31 -0.96 -3.77 -19.47
CA LEU A 31 -0.07 -4.31 -20.50
C LEU A 31 1.12 -5.08 -19.91
N SER A 32 1.66 -4.61 -18.78
CA SER A 32 2.74 -5.29 -18.07
C SER A 32 2.25 -6.62 -17.48
N LEU A 33 1.11 -6.62 -16.79
CA LEU A 33 0.52 -7.83 -16.21
C LEU A 33 0.11 -8.87 -17.27
N MET A 34 -0.28 -8.43 -18.47
CA MET A 34 -0.58 -9.29 -19.61
C MET A 34 0.69 -9.79 -20.33
N GLY A 35 1.89 -9.33 -19.95
CA GLY A 35 3.15 -9.68 -20.59
C GLY A 35 3.33 -9.09 -21.99
N VAL A 36 2.54 -8.05 -22.33
CA VAL A 36 2.60 -7.37 -23.64
C VAL A 36 3.79 -6.41 -23.69
N ILE A 37 4.13 -5.79 -22.57
CA ILE A 37 5.30 -4.93 -22.41
C ILE A 37 6.21 -5.47 -21.31
N SER A 38 7.50 -5.16 -21.41
CA SER A 38 8.52 -5.52 -20.41
C SER A 38 9.29 -4.29 -19.92
N ASN A 39 8.70 -3.11 -20.06
CA ASN A 39 9.28 -1.85 -19.61
C ASN A 39 9.40 -1.83 -18.08
N ASP A 40 10.42 -1.16 -17.57
CA ASP A 40 10.53 -0.86 -16.14
C ASP A 40 9.48 0.21 -15.78
N LEU A 41 8.56 -0.15 -14.88
CA LEU A 41 7.48 0.71 -14.41
C LEU A 41 7.65 1.13 -12.95
N THR A 42 8.84 0.93 -12.37
CA THR A 42 9.11 1.29 -10.97
C THR A 42 9.01 2.79 -10.69
N SER A 43 9.17 3.65 -11.70
CA SER A 43 8.94 5.10 -11.56
C SER A 43 7.48 5.54 -11.73
N LEU A 44 6.55 4.61 -11.99
CA LEU A 44 5.16 4.96 -12.34
C LEU A 44 4.41 5.58 -11.16
N ASN A 45 4.66 5.13 -9.93
CA ASN A 45 4.10 5.77 -8.74
C ASN A 45 4.58 7.23 -8.58
N GLU A 46 5.88 7.50 -8.77
CA GLU A 46 6.42 8.87 -8.72
C GLU A 46 5.80 9.75 -9.81
N TYR A 47 5.67 9.21 -11.02
CA TYR A 47 4.97 9.87 -12.12
C TYR A 47 3.53 10.23 -11.74
N MET A 48 2.78 9.30 -11.13
CA MET A 48 1.40 9.54 -10.72
C MET A 48 1.27 10.61 -9.65
N ARG A 49 2.17 10.59 -8.65
CA ARG A 49 2.25 11.62 -7.59
C ARG A 49 2.47 13.01 -8.18
N LYS A 50 3.46 13.14 -9.08
CA LYS A 50 3.72 14.40 -9.78
C LYS A 50 2.57 14.81 -10.69
N ALA A 51 2.05 13.88 -11.50
CA ALA A 51 1.03 14.19 -12.48
C ALA A 51 -0.25 14.72 -11.82
N HIS A 52 -0.74 14.08 -10.76
CA HIS A 52 -1.93 14.53 -10.04
C HIS A 52 -1.75 15.94 -9.44
N GLU A 53 -0.54 16.26 -8.96
CA GLU A 53 -0.19 17.58 -8.44
C GLU A 53 -0.24 18.64 -9.56
N TYR A 54 0.44 18.38 -10.69
CA TYR A 54 0.56 19.35 -11.77
C TYR A 54 -0.72 19.53 -12.60
N VAL A 55 -1.52 18.48 -12.78
CA VAL A 55 -2.77 18.54 -13.55
C VAL A 55 -3.98 18.89 -12.68
N GLU A 56 -3.78 19.05 -11.37
CA GLU A 56 -4.81 19.37 -10.36
C GLU A 56 -6.01 18.41 -10.38
N VAL A 57 -5.76 17.16 -10.75
CA VAL A 57 -6.74 16.07 -10.67
C VAL A 57 -6.46 15.29 -9.39
N ALA A 58 -7.49 15.07 -8.58
CA ALA A 58 -7.34 14.27 -7.36
C ALA A 58 -6.89 12.84 -7.71
N LEU A 59 -5.96 12.30 -6.92
CA LEU A 59 -5.64 10.88 -6.88
C LEU A 59 -6.37 10.27 -5.67
N PRO A 60 -7.51 9.57 -5.87
CA PRO A 60 -8.26 8.99 -4.76
C PRO A 60 -7.44 7.95 -4.00
N HIS A 61 -7.66 7.85 -2.68
CA HIS A 61 -7.00 6.86 -1.83
C HIS A 61 -7.21 5.41 -2.30
N ASN A 62 -8.35 5.12 -2.94
CA ASN A 62 -8.70 3.81 -3.48
C ASN A 62 -8.42 3.67 -4.99
N TYR A 63 -7.66 4.58 -5.59
CA TYR A 63 -7.31 4.50 -7.00
C TYR A 63 -6.52 3.22 -7.28
N PRO A 64 -6.82 2.46 -8.35
CA PRO A 64 -6.16 1.17 -8.59
C PRO A 64 -4.65 1.32 -8.69
N VAL A 65 -3.92 0.47 -7.96
CA VAL A 65 -2.44 0.44 -7.84
C VAL A 65 -1.85 1.66 -7.13
N PHE A 66 -2.19 2.88 -7.53
CA PHE A 66 -1.48 4.10 -7.07
C PHE A 66 -2.16 4.83 -5.91
N GLY A 67 -3.38 4.43 -5.53
CA GLY A 67 -4.03 4.92 -4.33
C GLY A 67 -3.34 4.39 -3.07
N GLU A 68 -3.39 5.17 -1.98
CA GLU A 68 -2.78 4.83 -0.70
C GLU A 68 -3.30 3.50 -0.13
N ASP A 69 -4.57 3.18 -0.36
CA ASP A 69 -5.19 1.95 0.13
C ASP A 69 -4.82 0.71 -0.71
N ALA A 70 -4.24 0.88 -1.90
CA ALA A 70 -4.12 -0.19 -2.89
C ALA A 70 -3.25 -1.36 -2.41
N PHE A 71 -2.24 -1.08 -1.57
CA PHE A 71 -1.32 -2.07 -1.00
C PHE A 71 -1.25 -1.99 0.53
N GLU A 72 -2.25 -1.35 1.15
CA GLU A 72 -2.38 -1.31 2.60
C GLU A 72 -3.23 -2.47 3.11
N THR A 73 -2.74 -3.16 4.14
CA THR A 73 -3.51 -4.20 4.82
C THR A 73 -3.47 -4.05 6.34
N GLY A 74 -4.67 -3.89 6.92
CA GLY A 74 -4.85 -3.89 8.38
C GLY A 74 -5.49 -5.15 8.93
N THR A 75 -5.95 -6.06 8.06
CA THR A 75 -6.62 -7.31 8.47
C THR A 75 -5.60 -8.33 8.95
N GLY A 76 -5.78 -8.86 10.17
CA GLY A 76 -4.80 -9.75 10.80
C GLY A 76 -4.41 -10.99 10.00
N VAL A 77 -5.35 -11.60 9.28
CA VAL A 77 -5.06 -12.79 8.45
C VAL A 77 -4.22 -12.44 7.21
N HIS A 78 -4.50 -11.32 6.56
CA HIS A 78 -3.74 -10.86 5.39
C HIS A 78 -2.33 -10.45 5.81
N ALA A 79 -2.22 -9.61 6.85
CA ALA A 79 -0.94 -9.16 7.39
C ALA A 79 -0.06 -10.34 7.81
N SER A 80 -0.62 -11.34 8.51
CA SER A 80 0.16 -12.52 8.94
C SER A 80 0.72 -13.32 7.78
N ALA A 81 0.00 -13.43 6.66
CA ALA A 81 0.47 -14.11 5.47
C ALA A 81 1.62 -13.35 4.79
N VAL A 82 1.47 -12.02 4.64
CA VAL A 82 2.51 -11.14 4.09
C VAL A 82 3.77 -11.15 4.97
N ILE A 83 3.63 -10.99 6.28
CA ILE A 83 4.74 -11.03 7.25
C ILE A 83 5.49 -12.37 7.16
N LYS A 84 4.77 -13.49 7.05
CA LYS A 84 5.39 -14.83 6.95
C LYS A 84 6.21 -14.98 5.67
N ALA A 85 5.73 -14.43 4.55
CA ALA A 85 6.48 -14.42 3.30
C ALA A 85 7.74 -13.54 3.40
N MET A 86 7.59 -12.32 3.95
CA MET A 86 8.72 -11.40 4.20
C MET A 86 9.79 -12.03 5.09
N LYS A 87 9.41 -12.66 6.21
CA LYS A 87 10.36 -13.32 7.15
C LYS A 87 11.08 -14.52 6.54
N LYS A 88 10.54 -15.13 5.49
CA LYS A 88 11.21 -16.21 4.74
C LYS A 88 12.18 -15.70 3.67
N GLY A 89 12.30 -14.37 3.50
CA GLY A 89 13.08 -13.76 2.42
C GLY A 89 12.45 -13.95 1.05
N ASP A 90 11.18 -14.35 0.98
CA ASP A 90 10.47 -14.58 -0.26
C ASP A 90 9.70 -13.31 -0.66
N SER A 91 10.45 -12.31 -1.14
CA SER A 91 9.89 -11.03 -1.57
C SER A 91 8.89 -11.19 -2.72
N TRP A 92 9.15 -12.14 -3.62
CA TRP A 92 8.24 -12.46 -4.72
C TRP A 92 6.87 -12.92 -4.20
N LEU A 93 6.85 -13.79 -3.20
CA LEU A 93 5.63 -14.26 -2.56
C LEU A 93 4.98 -13.15 -1.73
N ALA A 94 5.76 -12.37 -0.98
CA ALA A 94 5.24 -11.28 -0.14
C ALA A 94 4.43 -10.25 -0.96
N ASP A 95 4.90 -9.93 -2.17
CA ASP A 95 4.23 -8.97 -3.06
C ASP A 95 2.99 -9.53 -3.76
N ARG A 96 2.81 -10.86 -3.78
CA ARG A 96 1.74 -11.55 -4.51
C ARG A 96 0.73 -12.26 -3.60
N VAL A 97 1.06 -12.46 -2.33
CA VAL A 97 0.15 -13.04 -1.34
C VAL A 97 -0.98 -12.04 -1.07
N TYR A 98 -2.20 -12.42 -1.47
CA TYR A 98 -3.39 -11.57 -1.41
C TYR A 98 -3.33 -10.29 -2.27
N SER A 99 -2.44 -10.24 -3.27
CA SER A 99 -2.40 -9.15 -4.25
C SER A 99 -2.31 -9.69 -5.67
N GLY A 100 -3.25 -9.29 -6.53
CA GLY A 100 -3.20 -9.60 -7.97
C GLY A 100 -2.17 -8.78 -8.74
N VAL A 101 -1.65 -7.72 -8.11
CA VAL A 101 -0.65 -6.80 -8.67
C VAL A 101 0.57 -6.78 -7.76
N PRO A 102 1.77 -7.13 -8.22
CA PRO A 102 2.97 -7.04 -7.39
C PRO A 102 3.33 -5.57 -7.16
N ALA A 103 3.36 -5.13 -5.90
CA ALA A 103 3.59 -3.72 -5.56
C ALA A 103 4.97 -3.22 -6.03
N GLY A 104 6.01 -4.05 -5.85
CA GLY A 104 7.37 -3.70 -6.23
C GLY A 104 7.56 -3.40 -7.71
N ASP A 105 6.78 -4.04 -8.58
CA ASP A 105 6.86 -3.86 -10.05
C ASP A 105 6.47 -2.42 -10.48
N PHE A 106 5.80 -1.66 -9.60
CA PHE A 106 5.30 -0.31 -9.86
C PHE A 106 5.84 0.76 -8.89
N GLY A 107 6.93 0.45 -8.17
CA GLY A 107 7.57 1.38 -7.23
C GLY A 107 6.81 1.55 -5.92
N LEU A 108 6.05 0.54 -5.53
CA LEU A 108 5.25 0.51 -4.32
C LEU A 108 5.70 -0.65 -3.41
N GLN A 109 5.17 -0.69 -2.20
CA GLN A 109 5.45 -1.75 -1.23
C GLN A 109 4.16 -2.14 -0.52
N GLN A 110 4.09 -3.39 -0.06
CA GLN A 110 3.05 -3.82 0.87
C GLN A 110 3.22 -3.10 2.21
N VAL A 111 2.15 -2.47 2.70
CA VAL A 111 2.15 -1.70 3.94
C VAL A 111 1.19 -2.34 4.95
N ILE A 112 1.71 -2.63 6.14
CA ILE A 112 0.92 -3.24 7.21
C ILE A 112 0.55 -2.14 8.22
N ARG A 113 -0.75 -1.89 8.35
CA ARG A 113 -1.31 -0.89 9.27
C ARG A 113 -1.89 -1.55 10.52
N ILE A 114 -2.10 -0.71 11.54
CA ILE A 114 -2.78 -1.06 12.79
C ILE A 114 -4.20 -0.47 12.77
N GLY A 115 -5.20 -1.27 13.14
CA GLY A 115 -6.59 -0.82 13.32
C GLY A 115 -7.48 -1.93 13.87
N HIS A 116 -8.80 -1.70 13.83
CA HIS A 116 -9.80 -2.60 14.45
C HIS A 116 -9.74 -4.06 13.97
N MET A 117 -9.36 -4.30 12.71
CA MET A 117 -9.22 -5.64 12.13
C MET A 117 -7.84 -6.28 12.38
N SER A 118 -6.92 -5.59 13.03
CA SER A 118 -5.56 -6.06 13.22
C SER A 118 -5.45 -7.21 14.22
N GLY A 119 -4.45 -8.06 13.99
CA GLY A 119 -3.96 -9.03 14.95
C GLY A 119 -2.75 -8.48 15.71
N ARG A 120 -2.27 -9.22 16.71
CA ARG A 120 -1.00 -8.92 17.41
C ARG A 120 0.19 -8.87 16.45
N SER A 121 0.17 -9.68 15.39
CA SER A 121 1.22 -9.70 14.36
C SER A 121 1.35 -8.38 13.61
N ASN A 122 0.26 -7.66 13.34
CA ASN A 122 0.30 -6.32 12.75
C ASN A 122 1.06 -5.35 13.66
N VAL A 123 0.68 -5.33 14.95
CA VAL A 123 1.27 -4.44 15.95
C VAL A 123 2.76 -4.70 16.07
N LEU A 124 3.14 -5.97 16.27
CA LEU A 124 4.53 -6.38 16.35
C LEU A 124 5.33 -5.94 15.11
N HIS A 125 4.82 -6.23 13.91
CA HIS A 125 5.50 -5.88 12.67
C HIS A 125 5.66 -4.38 12.50
N TRP A 126 4.62 -3.59 12.77
CA TRP A 126 4.69 -2.13 12.66
C TRP A 126 5.70 -1.54 13.67
N LEU A 127 5.72 -2.04 14.91
CA LEU A 127 6.70 -1.62 15.93
C LEU A 127 8.14 -1.91 15.48
N GLU A 128 8.41 -3.17 15.08
CA GLU A 128 9.72 -3.59 14.57
C GLU A 128 10.17 -2.72 13.37
N ARG A 129 9.26 -2.47 12.42
CA ARG A 129 9.54 -1.69 11.21
C ARG A 129 9.86 -0.23 11.49
N ASN A 130 9.27 0.34 12.55
CA ASN A 130 9.45 1.73 12.97
C ASN A 130 10.49 1.88 14.10
N GLY A 131 11.28 0.83 14.39
CA GLY A 131 12.40 0.91 15.34
C GLY A 131 12.00 0.92 16.81
N TYR A 132 10.78 0.48 17.14
CA TYR A 132 10.35 0.30 18.53
C TYR A 132 10.69 -1.10 19.03
N ASP A 133 11.19 -1.19 20.26
CA ASP A 133 11.25 -2.47 20.97
C ASP A 133 9.83 -2.92 21.32
N ALA A 134 9.49 -4.14 20.92
CA ALA A 134 8.13 -4.67 20.95
C ALA A 134 7.96 -5.63 22.13
N ASP A 135 8.00 -5.08 23.34
CA ASP A 135 7.72 -5.85 24.55
C ASP A 135 6.24 -6.27 24.62
N ASP A 136 5.97 -7.37 25.34
CA ASP A 136 4.63 -7.94 25.45
C ASP A 136 3.58 -6.96 26.01
N GLY A 137 4.01 -6.03 26.88
CA GLY A 137 3.16 -5.02 27.48
C GLY A 137 2.72 -3.97 26.45
N LEU A 138 3.67 -3.41 25.70
CA LEU A 138 3.39 -2.47 24.63
C LEU A 138 2.53 -3.11 23.52
N VAL A 139 2.87 -4.33 23.10
CA VAL A 139 2.11 -5.05 22.08
C VAL A 139 0.66 -5.29 22.54
N ALA A 140 0.46 -5.70 23.80
CA ALA A 140 -0.87 -5.88 24.35
C ALA A 140 -1.65 -4.56 24.41
N HIS A 141 -1.03 -3.48 24.88
CA HIS A 141 -1.65 -2.18 24.97
C HIS A 141 -2.08 -1.65 23.59
N MET A 142 -1.16 -1.66 22.62
CA MET A 142 -1.43 -1.21 21.25
C MET A 142 -2.49 -2.08 20.56
N PHE A 143 -2.54 -3.37 20.86
CA PHE A 143 -3.59 -4.25 20.36
C PHE A 143 -4.98 -3.85 20.88
N GLU A 144 -5.11 -3.53 22.18
CA GLU A 144 -6.37 -3.05 22.75
C GLU A 144 -6.77 -1.69 22.17
N ILE A 145 -5.81 -0.76 22.00
CA ILE A 145 -6.06 0.50 21.30
C ILE A 145 -6.60 0.23 19.91
N ALA A 146 -5.93 -0.64 19.13
CA ALA A 146 -6.35 -0.99 17.79
C ALA A 146 -7.80 -1.50 17.77
N LYS A 147 -8.19 -2.38 18.72
CA LYS A 147 -9.56 -2.91 18.83
C LYS A 147 -10.62 -1.89 19.21
N SER A 148 -10.23 -0.81 19.90
CA SER A 148 -11.14 0.30 20.22
C SER A 148 -11.34 1.29 19.07
N GLN A 149 -10.49 1.27 18.05
CA GLN A 149 -10.64 2.13 16.87
C GLN A 149 -11.79 1.68 15.98
N ARG A 150 -12.25 2.59 15.10
CA ARG A 150 -13.25 2.30 14.06
C ARG A 150 -12.66 2.26 12.64
N ARG A 151 -11.39 2.62 12.50
CA ARG A 151 -10.64 2.67 11.23
C ARG A 151 -9.19 2.22 11.45
N MET A 152 -8.40 2.26 10.38
CA MET A 152 -6.95 2.19 10.51
C MET A 152 -6.43 3.46 11.18
N MET A 153 -5.42 3.28 12.02
CA MET A 153 -4.70 4.37 12.68
C MET A 153 -3.70 4.97 11.69
N THR A 154 -3.54 6.28 11.71
CA THR A 154 -2.41 6.93 11.03
C THR A 154 -1.11 6.64 11.79
N ASP A 155 0.03 6.76 11.12
CA ASP A 155 1.33 6.55 11.80
C ASP A 155 1.50 7.51 12.99
N ASP A 156 1.06 8.76 12.85
CA ASP A 156 1.08 9.76 13.95
C ASP A 156 0.23 9.34 15.15
N GLU A 157 -0.93 8.75 14.93
CA GLU A 157 -1.79 8.22 16.01
C GLU A 157 -1.12 7.06 16.73
N VAL A 158 -0.45 6.17 15.98
CA VAL A 158 0.29 5.05 16.55
C VAL A 158 1.49 5.56 17.36
N HIS A 159 2.27 6.49 16.82
CA HIS A 159 3.39 7.11 17.52
C HIS A 159 2.94 7.81 18.82
N SER A 160 1.82 8.54 18.76
CA SER A 160 1.26 9.24 19.93
C SER A 160 0.83 8.27 21.02
N ALA A 161 0.12 7.19 20.65
CA ALA A 161 -0.29 6.14 21.59
C ALA A 161 0.90 5.46 22.28
N ILE A 162 1.99 5.20 21.54
CA ILE A 162 3.21 4.64 22.11
C ILE A 162 3.87 5.61 23.10
N ALA A 163 3.90 6.90 22.77
CA ALA A 163 4.46 7.93 23.65
C ALA A 163 3.68 8.04 24.98
N GLU A 164 2.34 8.00 24.92
CA GLU A 164 1.47 8.01 26.09
C GLU A 164 1.70 6.78 27.01
N TYR A 165 1.82 5.59 26.41
CA TYR A 165 2.13 4.36 27.16
C TYR A 165 3.46 4.45 27.91
N ARG A 166 4.52 4.92 27.23
CA ARG A 166 5.86 5.03 27.81
C ARG A 166 5.93 6.11 28.89
N GLY A 167 5.25 7.25 28.68
CA GLY A 167 5.17 8.33 29.66
C GLY A 167 4.40 7.94 30.93
N SER A 168 3.46 7.01 30.84
CA SER A 168 2.69 6.50 31.99
C SER A 168 3.44 5.46 32.82
N ASN A 169 4.49 4.84 32.26
CA ASN A 169 5.32 3.81 32.90
C ASN A 169 6.71 4.32 33.33
N SER A 170 6.97 5.62 33.22
CA SER A 170 8.20 6.31 33.66
C SER A 170 7.99 6.96 35.03
#